data_AF-Q81GG5-F1
#
_entry.id   AF-Q81GG5-F1
#
_cell.length_a   1.000
_cell.length_b   1.000
_cell.length_c   1.000
_cell.angle_alpha   90.00
_cell.angle_beta   90.00
_cell.angle_gamma   90.00
#
_symmetry.space_group_name_H-M   'P 1'
#
loop_
_entity.id
_entity.type
_entity.pdbx_description
1 polymer ?
#
loop_
_entity_poly.entity_id
_entity_poly.type
_entity_poly.pdbx_seq_one_letter_code
_entity_poly.pdbx_strand_id
1 'polypeptide(L)'
;MNYAYPDEKGHYGIYGGRYVPETLMQSVLELEEAYKEAMQDEAFQKELNHYLKTYIGRETPLYYAENMTKYCGGAKIYLKREDLNHTGAHKINNTIGQALLAVRMGKKKVVAETGAGQHGVATATVCALLGLECVIFMGEEDVRRQKLNVFRMELLGAKVESVAAGSGTLKDAVNEALRYWVSHVHDTHYIMGSVLGPHPFPQIVRDFQSVIGNETKKQYEALEGKLPEAVVACIGGGSNAMGMFYPFVHDEEVALYGVEAAGKGVHTEKHAATLTKGSVGVLHGSMMYLLQNEEGQIQEAHSISAGLDYPGVGPEHSLLKDIGRVSYHSITDEEALEAFQLLTKKEGIIPALESSHAVAYALKLAPQMKKDEGLVICLSGRGDKDVESIKRYMEEV
;
A
#
# COMPACT_ATOMS: atom_id res chain seq x y z
N MET A 1 13.31 -13.11 17.22
CA MET A 1 12.54 -14.05 16.35
C MET A 1 13.35 -14.37 15.08
N ASN A 2 13.45 -15.63 14.61
CA ASN A 2 14.13 -15.94 13.33
C ASN A 2 13.15 -15.72 12.17
N TYR A 3 13.00 -14.47 11.73
CA TYR A 3 12.09 -14.08 10.66
C TYR A 3 12.80 -14.17 9.30
N ALA A 4 12.53 -15.24 8.56
CA ALA A 4 13.06 -15.45 7.21
C ALA A 4 11.93 -15.96 6.31
N TYR A 5 11.16 -15.02 5.75
CA TYR A 5 10.00 -15.30 4.91
C TYR A 5 10.01 -14.49 3.61
N PRO A 6 9.38 -15.00 2.53
CA PRO A 6 8.68 -16.28 2.44
C PRO A 6 9.64 -17.49 2.35
N ASP A 7 9.09 -18.70 2.45
CA ASP A 7 9.82 -19.92 2.06
C ASP A 7 10.04 -19.99 0.54
N GLU A 8 10.77 -21.01 0.07
CA GLU A 8 11.06 -21.19 -1.36
C GLU A 8 9.82 -21.36 -2.26
N LYS A 9 8.66 -21.68 -1.67
CA LYS A 9 7.38 -21.82 -2.38
C LYS A 9 6.50 -20.59 -2.24
N GLY A 10 6.98 -19.53 -1.60
CA GLY A 10 6.25 -18.28 -1.43
C GLY A 10 5.33 -18.25 -0.23
N HIS A 11 5.51 -19.13 0.76
CA HIS A 11 4.66 -19.16 1.95
C HIS A 11 5.23 -18.37 3.12
N TYR A 12 4.34 -17.66 3.80
CA TYR A 12 4.54 -16.98 5.07
C TYR A 12 3.83 -17.79 6.16
N GLY A 13 4.43 -18.89 6.59
CA GLY A 13 3.71 -19.90 7.39
C GLY A 13 2.67 -20.61 6.52
N ILE A 14 1.38 -20.51 6.87
CA ILE A 14 0.28 -21.03 6.03
C ILE A 14 -0.15 -20.06 4.94
N TYR A 15 0.25 -18.79 5.03
CA TYR A 15 -0.18 -17.71 4.14
C TYR A 15 0.68 -17.64 2.88
N GLY A 16 0.21 -16.94 1.86
CA GLY A 16 0.95 -16.71 0.61
C GLY A 16 0.70 -17.80 -0.42
N GLY A 17 1.77 -18.33 -1.01
CA GLY A 17 1.72 -19.37 -2.04
C GLY A 17 1.32 -18.85 -3.43
N ARG A 18 0.92 -19.78 -4.30
CA ARG A 18 0.57 -19.54 -5.71
C ARG A 18 -0.74 -20.21 -6.06
N TYR A 19 -1.85 -19.55 -5.72
CA TYR A 19 -3.21 -20.04 -5.99
C TYR A 19 -3.73 -19.49 -7.33
N VAL A 20 -2.99 -19.76 -8.40
CA VAL A 20 -3.29 -19.28 -9.76
C VAL A 20 -3.52 -20.43 -10.73
N PRO A 21 -4.24 -20.20 -11.84
CA PRO A 21 -4.33 -21.19 -12.92
C PRO A 21 -2.95 -21.54 -13.47
N GLU A 22 -2.80 -22.80 -13.93
CA GLU A 22 -1.57 -23.31 -14.52
C GLU A 22 -1.05 -22.42 -15.68
N THR A 23 -1.96 -21.80 -16.43
CA THR A 23 -1.63 -20.89 -17.53
C THR A 23 -0.85 -19.64 -17.11
N LEU A 24 -0.88 -19.25 -15.83
CA LEU A 24 -0.08 -18.15 -15.28
C LEU A 24 1.24 -18.60 -14.65
N MET A 25 1.41 -19.89 -14.37
CA MET A 25 2.57 -20.37 -13.62
C MET A 25 3.89 -20.04 -14.32
N GLN A 26 3.94 -20.16 -15.65
CA GLN A 26 5.14 -19.82 -16.41
C GLN A 26 5.59 -18.37 -16.19
N SER A 27 4.67 -17.41 -16.23
CA SER A 27 5.03 -15.99 -16.10
C SER A 27 5.27 -15.56 -14.66
N VAL A 28 4.64 -16.24 -13.70
CA VAL A 28 4.96 -16.07 -12.28
C VAL A 28 6.37 -16.59 -11.96
N LEU A 29 6.79 -17.71 -12.58
CA LEU A 29 8.14 -18.26 -12.45
C LEU A 29 9.19 -17.41 -13.18
N GLU A 30 8.87 -16.93 -14.39
CA GLU A 30 9.71 -15.99 -15.15
C GLU A 30 9.98 -14.72 -14.34
N LEU A 31 8.94 -14.15 -13.71
CA LEU A 31 9.07 -12.99 -12.83
C LEU A 31 9.94 -13.29 -11.61
N GLU A 32 9.77 -14.45 -10.98
CA GLU A 32 10.57 -14.83 -9.82
C GLU A 32 12.06 -14.91 -10.16
N GLU A 33 12.40 -15.54 -11.29
CA GLU A 33 13.79 -15.67 -11.73
C GLU A 33 14.37 -14.30 -12.09
N ALA A 34 13.65 -13.50 -12.89
CA ALA A 34 14.08 -12.16 -13.26
C ALA A 34 14.29 -11.26 -12.03
N TYR A 35 13.45 -11.41 -11.01
CA TYR A 35 13.60 -10.71 -9.74
C TYR A 35 14.85 -11.14 -8.98
N LYS A 36 15.08 -12.45 -8.82
CA LYS A 36 16.28 -12.99 -8.13
C LYS A 36 17.56 -12.51 -8.79
N GLU A 37 17.64 -12.57 -10.11
CA GLU A 37 18.78 -12.07 -10.88
C GLU A 37 18.97 -10.55 -10.69
N ALA A 38 17.89 -9.77 -10.81
CA ALA A 38 17.94 -8.32 -10.70
C ALA A 38 18.39 -7.84 -9.30
N MET A 39 18.01 -8.55 -8.24
CA MET A 39 18.42 -8.19 -6.89
C MET A 39 19.90 -8.46 -6.59
N GLN A 40 20.54 -9.35 -7.37
CA GLN A 40 21.98 -9.62 -7.29
C GLN A 40 22.81 -8.78 -8.27
N ASP A 41 22.15 -8.11 -9.21
CA ASP A 41 22.79 -7.29 -10.25
C ASP A 41 23.02 -5.86 -9.77
N GLU A 42 24.28 -5.49 -9.55
CA GLU A 42 24.68 -4.13 -9.17
C GLU A 42 24.21 -3.06 -10.17
N ALA A 43 24.13 -3.39 -11.46
CA ALA A 43 23.66 -2.45 -12.48
C ALA A 43 22.16 -2.15 -12.31
N PHE A 44 21.34 -3.16 -12.03
CA PHE A 44 19.92 -2.97 -11.73
C PHE A 44 19.73 -2.15 -10.45
N GLN A 45 20.47 -2.47 -9.38
CA GLN A 45 20.41 -1.70 -8.14
C GLN A 45 20.82 -0.25 -8.35
N LYS A 46 21.85 0.01 -9.16
CA LYS A 46 22.29 1.37 -9.49
C LYS A 46 21.24 2.13 -10.29
N GLU A 47 20.59 1.48 -11.24
CA GLU A 47 19.52 2.08 -12.04
C GLU A 47 18.28 2.38 -11.19
N LEU A 48 17.82 1.43 -10.36
CA LEU A 48 16.71 1.64 -9.43
C LEU A 48 17.02 2.81 -8.48
N ASN A 49 18.21 2.83 -7.88
CA ASN A 49 18.63 3.91 -6.99
C ASN A 49 18.77 5.26 -7.71
N HIS A 50 19.17 5.25 -8.99
CA HIS A 50 19.16 6.45 -9.82
C HIS A 50 17.74 7.03 -9.89
N TYR A 51 16.75 6.26 -10.32
CA TYR A 51 15.37 6.76 -10.43
C TYR A 51 14.74 7.12 -9.09
N LEU A 52 14.98 6.34 -8.03
CA LEU A 52 14.52 6.68 -6.67
C LEU A 52 15.03 8.07 -6.27
N LYS A 53 16.30 8.38 -6.52
CA LYS A 53 16.91 9.65 -6.14
C LYS A 53 16.55 10.81 -7.08
N THR A 54 16.73 10.63 -8.39
CA THR A 54 16.72 11.74 -9.36
C THR A 54 15.36 12.00 -9.97
N TYR A 55 14.49 10.99 -10.03
CA TYR A 55 13.16 11.11 -10.65
C TYR A 55 12.04 11.15 -9.59
N ILE A 56 12.11 10.26 -8.59
CA ILE A 56 11.09 10.17 -7.53
C ILE A 56 11.29 11.21 -6.44
N GLY A 57 12.54 11.53 -6.12
CA GLY A 57 12.92 12.54 -5.13
C GLY A 57 13.25 11.97 -3.74
N ARG A 58 13.71 10.72 -3.65
CA ARG A 58 14.16 10.10 -2.40
C ARG A 58 15.53 10.61 -1.95
N GLU A 59 15.87 10.59 -0.66
CA GLU A 59 15.07 10.13 0.48
C GLU A 59 13.92 11.10 0.81
N THR A 60 12.76 10.58 1.23
CA THR A 60 11.67 11.45 1.71
C THR A 60 11.97 11.95 3.12
N PRO A 61 11.58 13.18 3.50
CA PRO A 61 11.82 13.70 4.84
C PRO A 61 11.13 12.89 5.95
N LEU A 62 11.78 12.84 7.12
CA LEU A 62 11.17 12.47 8.40
C LEU A 62 10.90 13.75 9.20
N TYR A 63 9.65 14.19 9.20
CA TYR A 63 9.26 15.51 9.74
C TYR A 63 8.78 15.40 11.18
N TYR A 64 9.37 16.17 12.10
CA TYR A 64 8.86 16.31 13.47
C TYR A 64 7.62 17.22 13.49
N ALA A 65 6.46 16.62 13.75
CA ALA A 65 5.16 17.31 13.83
C ALA A 65 4.99 17.95 15.20
N GLU A 66 5.63 19.10 15.41
CA GLU A 66 5.70 19.77 16.72
C GLU A 66 4.32 20.21 17.24
N ASN A 67 3.43 20.71 16.37
CA ASN A 67 2.12 21.18 16.80
C ASN A 67 1.20 20.02 17.19
N MET A 68 1.28 18.90 16.46
CA MET A 68 0.56 17.68 16.76
C MET A 68 1.11 17.00 18.03
N THR A 69 2.44 17.01 18.22
CA THR A 69 3.08 16.56 19.46
C THR A 69 2.58 17.35 20.66
N LYS A 70 2.57 18.69 20.58
CA LYS A 70 2.03 19.57 21.62
C LYS A 70 0.54 19.32 21.87
N TYR A 71 -0.23 19.07 20.82
CA TYR A 71 -1.66 18.79 20.92
C TYR A 71 -1.94 17.48 21.68
N CYS A 72 -1.20 16.41 21.38
CA CYS A 72 -1.38 15.10 22.04
C CYS A 72 -0.82 15.07 23.46
N GLY A 73 0.23 15.86 23.77
CA GLY A 73 0.78 15.99 25.11
C GLY A 73 1.59 14.79 25.63
N GLY A 74 1.81 13.77 24.80
CA GLY A 74 2.62 12.58 25.09
C GLY A 74 3.82 12.47 24.13
N ALA A 75 3.93 11.36 23.41
CA ALA A 75 5.06 11.06 22.52
C ALA A 75 5.38 12.15 21.49
N LYS A 76 6.66 12.21 21.09
CA LYS A 76 7.14 12.97 19.94
C LYS A 76 6.64 12.34 18.65
N ILE A 77 5.86 13.08 17.87
CA ILE A 77 5.27 12.55 16.64
C ILE A 77 6.11 12.95 15.43
N TYR A 78 6.47 11.96 14.62
CA TYR A 78 7.20 12.09 13.38
C TYR A 78 6.37 11.59 12.20
N LEU A 79 6.46 12.28 11.06
CA LEU A 79 5.77 11.90 9.82
C LEU A 79 6.81 11.49 8.78
N LYS A 80 6.76 10.25 8.30
CA LYS A 80 7.53 9.82 7.14
C LYS A 80 6.79 10.26 5.87
N ARG A 81 7.36 11.24 5.15
CA ARG A 81 6.67 12.05 4.13
C ARG A 81 6.60 11.42 2.74
N GLU A 82 6.00 10.23 2.63
CA GLU A 82 5.78 9.57 1.33
C GLU A 82 4.77 10.31 0.43
N ASP A 83 4.03 11.26 0.99
CA ASP A 83 3.19 12.23 0.30
C ASP A 83 3.97 13.18 -0.63
N LEU A 84 5.27 13.34 -0.36
CA LEU A 84 6.18 14.20 -1.15
C LEU A 84 6.86 13.49 -2.32
N ASN A 85 6.70 12.17 -2.45
CA ASN A 85 7.20 11.45 -3.60
C ASN A 85 6.60 12.01 -4.90
N HIS A 86 7.34 11.90 -6.01
CA HIS A 86 6.73 12.07 -7.32
C HIS A 86 5.47 11.19 -7.44
N THR A 87 4.45 11.69 -8.15
CA THR A 87 3.06 11.18 -8.20
C THR A 87 2.20 11.42 -6.95
N GLY A 88 2.82 11.56 -5.77
CA GLY A 88 2.17 11.97 -4.51
C GLY A 88 1.88 10.84 -3.51
N ALA A 89 2.47 9.65 -3.68
CA ALA A 89 2.28 8.53 -2.76
C ALA A 89 3.44 7.53 -2.83
N HIS A 90 3.53 6.66 -1.83
CA HIS A 90 4.50 5.54 -1.78
C HIS A 90 4.43 4.56 -2.96
N LYS A 91 3.32 4.55 -3.74
CA LYS A 91 3.11 3.59 -4.83
C LYS A 91 4.22 3.62 -5.87
N ILE A 92 4.81 4.80 -6.12
CA ILE A 92 5.87 4.98 -7.11
C ILE A 92 7.14 4.18 -6.82
N ASN A 93 7.44 3.89 -5.54
CA ASN A 93 8.61 3.08 -5.15
C ASN A 93 8.52 1.67 -5.74
N ASN A 94 7.32 1.08 -5.68
CA ASN A 94 7.05 -0.25 -6.19
C ASN A 94 6.97 -0.26 -7.73
N THR A 95 6.25 0.71 -8.31
CA THR A 95 5.99 0.69 -9.76
C THR A 95 7.28 0.87 -10.55
N ILE A 96 8.23 1.70 -10.10
CA ILE A 96 9.51 1.84 -10.80
C ILE A 96 10.30 0.53 -10.79
N GLY A 97 10.36 -0.16 -9.64
CA GLY A 97 11.07 -1.44 -9.52
C GLY A 97 10.46 -2.51 -10.43
N GLN A 98 9.14 -2.67 -10.41
CA GLN A 98 8.46 -3.64 -11.29
C GLN A 98 8.52 -3.26 -12.77
N ALA A 99 8.47 -1.97 -13.12
CA ALA A 99 8.60 -1.55 -14.52
C ALA A 99 10.01 -1.80 -15.05
N LEU A 100 11.06 -1.63 -14.23
CA LEU A 100 12.43 -2.02 -14.60
C LEU A 100 12.54 -3.54 -14.78
N LEU A 101 11.90 -4.35 -13.93
CA LEU A 101 11.81 -5.80 -14.14
C LEU A 101 11.09 -6.13 -15.46
N ALA A 102 10.00 -5.44 -15.80
CA ALA A 102 9.29 -5.63 -17.06
C ALA A 102 10.19 -5.36 -18.26
N VAL A 103 10.94 -4.25 -18.24
CA VAL A 103 11.94 -3.92 -19.28
C VAL A 103 13.00 -5.01 -19.39
N ARG A 104 13.52 -5.49 -18.26
CA ARG A 104 14.55 -6.56 -18.21
C ARG A 104 14.04 -7.88 -18.80
N MET A 105 12.80 -8.24 -18.52
CA MET A 105 12.12 -9.41 -19.11
C MET A 105 11.73 -9.20 -20.58
N GLY A 106 12.05 -8.05 -21.18
CA GLY A 106 11.74 -7.74 -22.57
C GLY A 106 10.26 -7.46 -22.86
N LYS A 107 9.43 -7.32 -21.82
CA LYS A 107 8.00 -7.01 -21.96
C LYS A 107 7.85 -5.59 -22.50
N LYS A 108 6.86 -5.40 -23.38
CA LYS A 108 6.60 -4.10 -24.05
C LYS A 108 5.36 -3.41 -23.53
N LYS A 109 4.51 -4.18 -22.85
CA LYS A 109 3.24 -3.73 -22.32
C LYS A 109 3.16 -4.00 -20.83
N VAL A 110 2.46 -3.13 -20.14
CA VAL A 110 2.12 -3.24 -18.73
C VAL A 110 0.61 -3.19 -18.58
N VAL A 111 0.09 -4.08 -17.74
CA VAL A 111 -1.27 -4.00 -17.21
C VAL A 111 -1.20 -3.75 -15.71
N ALA A 112 -2.14 -2.97 -15.18
CA ALA A 112 -2.36 -2.83 -13.75
C ALA A 112 -3.84 -2.52 -13.46
N GLU A 113 -4.21 -2.58 -12.19
CA GLU A 113 -5.51 -2.21 -11.65
C GLU A 113 -5.41 -0.90 -10.85
N THR A 114 -6.53 -0.24 -10.58
CA THR A 114 -6.55 0.81 -9.57
C THR A 114 -7.94 1.08 -8.99
N GLY A 115 -7.99 1.51 -7.73
CA GLY A 115 -9.19 1.99 -7.04
C GLY A 115 -9.15 3.50 -6.90
N ALA A 116 -8.43 4.03 -5.90
CA ALA A 116 -8.23 5.48 -5.72
C ALA A 116 -7.49 6.19 -6.89
N GLY A 117 -6.94 5.44 -7.85
CA GLY A 117 -6.19 5.97 -8.99
C GLY A 117 -4.70 6.20 -8.75
N GLN A 118 -4.21 6.18 -7.50
CA GLN A 118 -2.79 6.45 -7.21
C GLN A 118 -1.85 5.39 -7.80
N HIS A 119 -2.21 4.10 -7.69
CA HIS A 119 -1.43 3.03 -8.33
C HIS A 119 -1.45 3.13 -9.85
N GLY A 120 -2.62 3.42 -10.43
CA GLY A 120 -2.76 3.60 -11.87
C GLY A 120 -1.94 4.78 -12.40
N VAL A 121 -1.96 5.92 -11.71
CA VAL A 121 -1.12 7.08 -12.04
C VAL A 121 0.36 6.76 -11.91
N ALA A 122 0.78 6.08 -10.84
CA ALA A 122 2.17 5.67 -10.66
C ALA A 122 2.64 4.70 -11.76
N THR A 123 1.81 3.73 -12.14
CA THR A 123 2.08 2.77 -13.23
C THR A 123 2.15 3.49 -14.57
N ALA A 124 1.17 4.34 -14.90
CA ALA A 124 1.18 5.14 -16.12
C ALA A 124 2.44 6.03 -16.21
N THR A 125 2.87 6.59 -15.09
CA THR A 125 4.06 7.46 -15.01
C THR A 125 5.34 6.70 -15.37
N VAL A 126 5.56 5.52 -14.78
CA VAL A 126 6.77 4.73 -15.06
C VAL A 126 6.73 4.09 -16.45
N CYS A 127 5.53 3.77 -16.96
CA CYS A 127 5.39 3.29 -18.33
C CYS A 127 5.75 4.39 -19.35
N ALA A 128 5.27 5.62 -19.15
CA ALA A 128 5.64 6.76 -19.97
C ALA A 128 7.16 7.03 -19.93
N LEU A 129 7.76 6.96 -18.72
CA LEU A 129 9.20 7.14 -18.53
C LEU A 129 10.04 6.10 -19.28
N LEU A 130 9.62 4.84 -19.27
CA LEU A 130 10.39 3.71 -19.80
C LEU A 130 9.95 3.28 -21.22
N GLY A 131 9.00 3.99 -21.83
CA GLY A 131 8.51 3.68 -23.17
C GLY A 131 7.73 2.37 -23.26
N LEU A 132 6.93 2.05 -22.23
CA LEU A 132 6.05 0.88 -22.18
C LEU A 132 4.61 1.28 -22.50
N GLU A 133 3.89 0.43 -23.24
CA GLU A 133 2.44 0.56 -23.37
C GLU A 133 1.76 0.27 -22.03
N CYS A 134 0.74 1.05 -21.65
CA CYS A 134 0.09 0.93 -20.35
C CYS A 134 -1.42 0.79 -20.49
N VAL A 135 -1.98 -0.26 -19.87
CA VAL A 135 -3.43 -0.46 -19.71
C VAL A 135 -3.75 -0.52 -18.22
N ILE A 136 -4.65 0.34 -17.76
CA ILE A 136 -5.12 0.38 -16.38
C ILE A 136 -6.59 -0.01 -16.32
N PHE A 137 -6.91 -1.06 -15.56
CA PHE A 137 -8.29 -1.40 -15.22
C PHE A 137 -8.73 -0.63 -13.98
N MET A 138 -9.91 -0.03 -14.02
CA MET A 138 -10.47 0.73 -12.91
C MET A 138 -11.98 0.47 -12.82
N GLY A 139 -12.50 0.24 -11.62
CA GLY A 139 -13.93 0.04 -11.42
C GLY A 139 -14.74 1.26 -11.86
N GLU A 140 -15.91 1.06 -12.47
CA GLU A 140 -16.73 2.16 -13.00
C GLU A 140 -17.11 3.20 -11.92
N GLU A 141 -17.39 2.74 -10.70
CA GLU A 141 -17.70 3.64 -9.59
C GLU A 141 -16.46 4.42 -9.14
N ASP A 142 -15.28 3.80 -9.20
CA ASP A 142 -14.01 4.47 -8.93
C ASP A 142 -13.64 5.48 -10.02
N VAL A 143 -13.87 5.17 -11.30
CA VAL A 143 -13.72 6.11 -12.42
C VAL A 143 -14.57 7.36 -12.19
N ARG A 144 -15.82 7.18 -11.74
CA ARG A 144 -16.74 8.29 -11.44
C ARG A 144 -16.26 9.13 -10.24
N ARG A 145 -15.75 8.49 -9.19
CA ARG A 145 -15.30 9.16 -7.95
C ARG A 145 -13.94 9.85 -8.10
N GLN A 146 -13.06 9.31 -8.94
CA GLN A 146 -11.63 9.68 -9.04
C GLN A 146 -11.26 10.23 -10.42
N LYS A 147 -12.17 11.00 -11.05
CA LYS A 147 -12.01 11.57 -12.40
C LYS A 147 -10.67 12.27 -12.63
N LEU A 148 -10.15 12.96 -11.61
CA LEU A 148 -8.85 13.63 -11.68
C LEU A 148 -7.71 12.64 -11.99
N ASN A 149 -7.70 11.48 -11.33
CA ASN A 149 -6.66 10.48 -11.56
C ASN A 149 -6.86 9.73 -12.88
N VAL A 150 -8.11 9.52 -13.32
CA VAL A 150 -8.39 9.00 -14.67
C VAL A 150 -7.76 9.90 -15.73
N PHE A 151 -8.04 11.20 -15.65
CA PHE A 151 -7.48 12.17 -16.58
C PHE A 151 -5.95 12.23 -16.54
N ARG A 152 -5.34 12.14 -15.34
CA ARG A 152 -3.88 12.07 -15.20
C ARG A 152 -3.28 10.83 -15.88
N MET A 153 -3.93 9.67 -15.77
CA MET A 153 -3.47 8.45 -16.43
C MET A 153 -3.53 8.58 -17.96
N GLU A 154 -4.64 9.10 -18.49
CA GLU A 154 -4.80 9.33 -19.93
C GLU A 154 -3.79 10.35 -20.47
N LEU A 155 -3.52 11.42 -19.73
CA LEU A 155 -2.51 12.43 -20.08
C LEU A 155 -1.10 11.84 -20.13
N LEU A 156 -0.82 10.82 -19.32
CA LEU A 156 0.43 10.05 -19.33
C LEU A 156 0.49 9.01 -20.47
N GLY A 157 -0.55 8.91 -21.30
CA GLY A 157 -0.62 7.98 -22.43
C GLY A 157 -1.11 6.58 -22.09
N ALA A 158 -1.59 6.35 -20.85
CA ALA A 158 -2.19 5.08 -20.49
C ALA A 158 -3.63 4.95 -21.01
N LYS A 159 -4.02 3.75 -21.42
CA LYS A 159 -5.42 3.41 -21.69
C LYS A 159 -6.11 3.03 -20.38
N VAL A 160 -7.19 3.72 -20.02
CA VAL A 160 -8.00 3.38 -18.84
C VAL A 160 -9.23 2.59 -19.29
N GLU A 161 -9.38 1.37 -18.79
CA GLU A 161 -10.50 0.48 -19.06
C GLU A 161 -11.44 0.45 -17.84
N SER A 162 -12.67 0.92 -18.04
CA SER A 162 -13.71 0.92 -16.99
C SER A 162 -14.30 -0.48 -16.82
N VAL A 163 -14.38 -0.96 -15.59
CA VAL A 163 -14.96 -2.27 -15.24
C VAL A 163 -16.31 -2.06 -14.56
N ALA A 164 -17.39 -2.38 -15.28
CA ALA A 164 -18.76 -2.32 -14.77
C ALA A 164 -19.25 -3.65 -14.14
N ALA A 165 -18.44 -4.71 -14.20
CA ALA A 165 -18.80 -6.00 -13.64
C ALA A 165 -18.83 -5.96 -12.10
N GLY A 166 -19.72 -6.76 -11.49
CA GLY A 166 -19.80 -6.87 -10.04
C GLY A 166 -20.23 -5.57 -9.38
N SER A 167 -19.41 -5.10 -8.43
CA SER A 167 -19.62 -3.84 -7.70
C SER A 167 -19.09 -2.62 -8.44
N GLY A 168 -18.29 -2.83 -9.50
CA GLY A 168 -17.62 -1.76 -10.22
C GLY A 168 -16.54 -1.06 -9.39
N THR A 169 -15.79 -1.82 -8.57
CA THR A 169 -14.74 -1.31 -7.66
C THR A 169 -13.39 -2.00 -7.88
N LEU A 170 -12.40 -1.69 -7.04
CA LEU A 170 -11.04 -2.27 -7.07
C LEU A 170 -11.01 -3.80 -7.21
N LYS A 171 -11.85 -4.54 -6.47
CA LYS A 171 -11.88 -6.02 -6.55
C LYS A 171 -12.17 -6.49 -7.99
N ASP A 172 -13.13 -5.84 -8.65
CA ASP A 172 -13.54 -6.19 -10.01
C ASP A 172 -12.45 -5.78 -11.03
N ALA A 173 -11.78 -4.64 -10.81
CA ALA A 173 -10.62 -4.23 -11.60
C ALA A 173 -9.43 -5.21 -11.49
N VAL A 174 -9.14 -5.75 -10.29
CA VAL A 174 -8.11 -6.80 -10.12
C VAL A 174 -8.46 -8.04 -10.94
N ASN A 175 -9.72 -8.48 -10.91
CA ASN A 175 -10.16 -9.65 -11.66
C ASN A 175 -9.95 -9.47 -13.17
N GLU A 176 -10.30 -8.30 -13.72
CA GLU A 176 -10.09 -8.01 -15.14
C GLU A 176 -8.62 -7.86 -15.50
N ALA A 177 -7.81 -7.21 -14.65
CA ALA A 177 -6.36 -7.10 -14.87
C ALA A 177 -5.68 -8.48 -14.91
N LEU A 178 -6.05 -9.39 -14.00
CA LEU A 178 -5.56 -10.77 -14.01
C LEU A 178 -6.00 -11.53 -15.27
N ARG A 179 -7.28 -11.42 -15.69
CA ARG A 179 -7.77 -12.05 -16.93
C ARG A 179 -7.06 -11.51 -18.17
N TYR A 180 -6.83 -10.21 -18.22
CA TYR A 180 -6.06 -9.57 -19.28
C TYR A 180 -4.65 -10.13 -19.32
N TRP A 181 -3.98 -10.24 -18.17
CA TRP A 181 -2.63 -10.74 -18.08
C TRP A 181 -2.51 -12.20 -18.54
N VAL A 182 -3.43 -13.08 -18.11
CA VAL A 182 -3.51 -14.47 -18.58
C VAL A 182 -3.55 -14.55 -20.11
N SER A 183 -4.29 -13.63 -20.74
CA SER A 183 -4.51 -13.63 -22.18
C SER A 183 -3.36 -13.00 -22.98
N HIS A 184 -2.45 -12.27 -22.34
CA HIS A 184 -1.36 -11.50 -22.97
C HIS A 184 0.01 -11.78 -22.32
N VAL A 185 0.19 -13.01 -21.81
CA VAL A 185 1.30 -13.33 -20.91
C VAL A 185 2.71 -13.19 -21.55
N HIS A 186 2.77 -13.28 -22.88
CA HIS A 186 4.02 -13.24 -23.64
C HIS A 186 4.63 -11.83 -23.71
N ASP A 187 3.82 -10.80 -23.96
CA ASP A 187 4.27 -9.42 -24.21
C ASP A 187 3.97 -8.45 -23.07
N THR A 188 3.08 -8.85 -22.15
CA THR A 188 2.56 -8.00 -21.09
C THR A 188 3.05 -8.44 -19.70
N HIS A 189 3.53 -7.48 -18.91
CA HIS A 189 3.77 -7.64 -17.47
C HIS A 189 2.61 -7.07 -16.65
N TYR A 190 2.22 -7.73 -15.57
CA TYR A 190 1.26 -7.19 -14.61
C TYR A 190 2.01 -6.53 -13.44
N ILE A 191 1.81 -5.22 -13.25
CA ILE A 191 2.36 -4.51 -12.09
C ILE A 191 1.35 -4.54 -10.94
N MET A 192 1.60 -5.41 -9.97
CA MET A 192 0.77 -5.53 -8.77
C MET A 192 0.92 -4.30 -7.85
N GLY A 193 -0.20 -3.72 -7.42
CA GLY A 193 -0.22 -2.47 -6.66
C GLY A 193 0.01 -2.59 -5.16
N SER A 194 0.05 -3.80 -4.59
CA SER A 194 0.23 -4.02 -3.15
C SER A 194 0.94 -5.33 -2.85
N VAL A 195 1.27 -5.60 -1.59
CA VAL A 195 1.83 -6.88 -1.09
C VAL A 195 0.80 -8.02 -1.13
N LEU A 196 0.10 -8.16 -2.25
CA LEU A 196 -0.93 -9.15 -2.54
C LEU A 196 -0.49 -9.98 -3.75
N GLY A 197 -1.30 -10.97 -4.12
CA GLY A 197 -1.04 -11.78 -5.30
C GLY A 197 -0.28 -13.06 -5.01
N PRO A 198 -0.13 -13.92 -6.04
CA PRO A 198 0.73 -15.08 -5.93
C PRO A 198 2.18 -14.66 -5.72
N HIS A 199 2.95 -15.49 -5.01
CA HIS A 199 4.41 -15.36 -4.99
C HIS A 199 4.96 -15.33 -6.43
N PRO A 200 5.80 -14.36 -6.83
CA PRO A 200 6.63 -13.51 -5.96
C PRO A 200 6.11 -12.10 -5.65
N PHE A 201 4.89 -11.72 -6.05
CA PHE A 201 4.42 -10.33 -5.91
C PHE A 201 4.49 -9.77 -4.48
N PRO A 202 4.02 -10.49 -3.42
CA PRO A 202 4.12 -9.97 -2.05
C PRO A 202 5.55 -9.61 -1.64
N GLN A 203 6.52 -10.47 -1.97
CA GLN A 203 7.93 -10.25 -1.68
C GLN A 203 8.49 -9.07 -2.49
N ILE A 204 8.26 -9.05 -3.81
CA ILE A 204 8.76 -7.99 -4.69
C ILE A 204 8.26 -6.63 -4.22
N VAL A 205 6.96 -6.52 -3.95
CA VAL A 205 6.34 -5.25 -3.56
C VAL A 205 6.86 -4.81 -2.19
N ARG A 206 7.03 -5.73 -1.23
CA ARG A 206 7.66 -5.41 0.05
C ARG A 206 9.07 -4.88 -0.15
N ASP A 207 9.88 -5.61 -0.91
CA ASP A 207 11.31 -5.31 -1.05
C ASP A 207 11.51 -3.93 -1.70
N PHE A 208 10.72 -3.60 -2.73
CA PHE A 208 10.74 -2.25 -3.32
C PHE A 208 10.13 -1.16 -2.43
N GLN A 209 9.25 -1.50 -1.49
CA GLN A 209 8.72 -0.54 -0.51
C GLN A 209 9.59 -0.43 0.75
N SER A 210 10.52 -1.37 1.00
CA SER A 210 11.37 -1.42 2.20
C SER A 210 12.26 -0.18 2.37
N VAL A 211 12.49 0.56 1.28
CA VAL A 211 13.16 1.87 1.30
C VAL A 211 12.52 2.85 2.30
N ILE A 212 11.21 2.74 2.54
CA ILE A 212 10.48 3.59 3.51
C ILE A 212 11.02 3.35 4.92
N GLY A 213 11.03 2.10 5.39
CA GLY A 213 11.51 1.76 6.73
C GLY A 213 13.02 1.93 6.86
N ASN A 214 13.79 1.62 5.81
CA ASN A 214 15.26 1.77 5.81
C ASN A 214 15.67 3.23 6.00
N GLU A 215 15.04 4.13 5.25
CA GLU A 215 15.25 5.57 5.44
C GLU A 215 14.75 6.04 6.80
N THR A 216 13.57 5.58 7.24
CA THR A 216 13.00 5.97 8.54
C THR A 216 13.92 5.62 9.70
N LYS A 217 14.46 4.39 9.71
CA LYS A 217 15.43 3.92 10.71
C LYS A 217 16.66 4.84 10.76
N LYS A 218 17.32 5.02 9.61
CA LYS A 218 18.50 5.88 9.46
C LYS A 218 18.23 7.33 9.87
N GLN A 219 17.11 7.90 9.43
CA GLN A 219 16.75 9.29 9.70
C GLN A 219 16.39 9.51 11.17
N TYR A 220 15.66 8.60 11.79
CA TYR A 220 15.28 8.71 13.19
C TYR A 220 16.49 8.53 14.11
N GLU A 221 17.36 7.56 13.84
CA GLU A 221 18.63 7.41 14.56
C GLU A 221 19.51 8.67 14.48
N ALA A 222 19.56 9.32 13.31
CA ALA A 222 20.31 10.57 13.15
C ALA A 222 19.71 11.75 13.94
N LEU A 223 18.40 11.75 14.21
CA LEU A 223 17.70 12.82 14.92
C LEU A 223 17.67 12.60 16.45
N GLU A 224 17.44 11.37 16.89
CA GLU A 224 17.14 11.03 18.29
C GLU A 224 18.20 10.10 18.92
N GLY A 225 19.16 9.57 18.14
CA GLY A 225 20.25 8.72 18.64
C GLY A 225 19.81 7.31 19.08
N LYS A 226 18.58 6.91 18.77
CA LYS A 226 17.96 5.62 19.09
C LYS A 226 16.93 5.25 18.01
N LEU A 227 16.32 4.07 18.11
CA LEU A 227 15.12 3.69 17.33
C LEU A 227 13.84 4.33 17.91
N PRO A 228 12.76 4.49 17.12
CA PRO A 228 11.48 4.95 17.64
C PRO A 228 10.82 3.86 18.50
N GLU A 229 10.08 4.24 19.52
CA GLU A 229 9.31 3.29 20.33
C GLU A 229 8.15 2.66 19.54
N ALA A 230 7.58 3.39 18.58
CA ALA A 230 6.48 2.88 17.77
C ALA A 230 6.48 3.42 16.34
N VAL A 231 6.03 2.58 15.40
CA VAL A 231 5.72 2.98 14.02
C VAL A 231 4.29 2.57 13.66
N VAL A 232 3.58 3.44 12.94
CA VAL A 232 2.16 3.28 12.57
C VAL A 232 2.00 3.46 11.06
N ALA A 233 1.20 2.59 10.43
CA ALA A 233 0.87 2.70 9.02
C ALA A 233 -0.53 2.17 8.70
N CYS A 234 -1.20 2.73 7.69
CA CYS A 234 -2.53 2.31 7.26
C CYS A 234 -2.47 1.05 6.38
N ILE A 235 -3.52 0.24 6.42
CA ILE A 235 -3.55 -1.07 5.76
C ILE A 235 -4.82 -1.21 4.93
N GLY A 236 -4.63 -1.18 3.61
CA GLY A 236 -5.54 -1.81 2.64
C GLY A 236 -4.95 -3.17 2.29
N GLY A 237 -4.35 -3.29 1.09
CA GLY A 237 -3.54 -4.47 0.77
C GLY A 237 -2.23 -4.59 1.57
N GLY A 238 -1.69 -3.47 2.10
CA GLY A 238 -0.56 -3.48 3.05
C GLY A 238 0.79 -2.92 2.57
N SER A 239 0.95 -2.48 1.31
CA SER A 239 2.29 -2.14 0.77
C SER A 239 3.08 -1.08 1.52
N ASN A 240 2.44 0.04 1.90
CA ASN A 240 3.12 1.10 2.67
C ASN A 240 3.50 0.62 4.07
N ALA A 241 2.62 -0.17 4.69
CA ALA A 241 2.81 -0.66 6.04
C ALA A 241 3.94 -1.68 6.07
N MET A 242 3.94 -2.66 5.17
CA MET A 242 5.04 -3.62 5.07
C MET A 242 6.37 -2.94 4.71
N GLY A 243 6.36 -1.95 3.81
CA GLY A 243 7.56 -1.17 3.49
C GLY A 243 8.12 -0.39 4.68
N MET A 244 7.26 0.12 5.56
CA MET A 244 7.66 0.74 6.82
C MET A 244 8.15 -0.30 7.83
N PHE A 245 7.41 -1.40 8.00
CA PHE A 245 7.62 -2.36 9.10
C PHE A 245 8.76 -3.34 8.86
N TYR A 246 8.97 -3.77 7.61
CA TYR A 246 9.90 -4.86 7.31
C TYR A 246 11.32 -4.60 7.85
N PRO A 247 11.90 -3.40 7.72
CA PRO A 247 13.20 -3.09 8.32
C PRO A 247 13.24 -3.12 9.85
N PHE A 248 12.09 -3.03 10.53
CA PHE A 248 11.95 -3.08 11.99
C PHE A 248 11.49 -4.44 12.53
N VAL A 249 11.26 -5.44 11.66
CA VAL A 249 10.63 -6.71 12.09
C VAL A 249 11.44 -7.44 13.16
N HIS A 250 12.77 -7.29 13.13
CA HIS A 250 13.69 -7.88 14.11
C HIS A 250 13.97 -7.00 15.34
N ASP A 251 13.60 -5.71 15.31
CA ASP A 251 13.79 -4.78 16.43
C ASP A 251 12.57 -4.91 17.35
N GLU A 252 12.58 -5.92 18.22
CA GLU A 252 11.43 -6.28 19.09
C GLU A 252 11.05 -5.15 20.06
N GLU A 253 11.95 -4.22 20.34
CA GLU A 253 11.69 -3.00 21.11
C GLU A 253 10.83 -1.97 20.36
N VAL A 254 10.72 -2.06 19.03
CA VAL A 254 9.90 -1.17 18.21
C VAL A 254 8.51 -1.78 18.04
N ALA A 255 7.50 -1.13 18.60
CA ALA A 255 6.11 -1.52 18.43
C ALA A 255 5.62 -1.20 17.00
N LEU A 256 5.00 -2.17 16.34
CA LEU A 256 4.49 -2.04 14.97
C LEU A 256 2.96 -2.03 14.99
N TYR A 257 2.35 -0.97 14.47
CA TYR A 257 0.89 -0.79 14.47
C TYR A 257 0.33 -0.64 13.05
N GLY A 258 -0.44 -1.63 12.62
CA GLY A 258 -1.21 -1.59 11.37
C GLY A 258 -2.62 -1.04 11.61
N VAL A 259 -3.12 -0.17 10.74
CA VAL A 259 -4.44 0.46 10.91
C VAL A 259 -5.35 0.20 9.71
N GLU A 260 -6.38 -0.61 9.91
CA GLU A 260 -7.40 -0.95 8.91
C GLU A 260 -8.57 0.05 8.91
N ALA A 261 -9.36 0.06 7.84
CA ALA A 261 -10.57 0.89 7.77
C ALA A 261 -11.76 0.17 8.41
N ALA A 262 -12.31 0.75 9.47
CA ALA A 262 -13.54 0.28 10.11
C ALA A 262 -14.81 0.75 9.39
N GLY A 263 -14.71 1.62 8.37
CA GLY A 263 -15.87 2.15 7.65
C GLY A 263 -16.88 2.81 8.60
N LYS A 264 -18.12 2.33 8.60
CA LYS A 264 -19.19 2.74 9.53
C LYS A 264 -19.13 2.09 10.91
N GLY A 265 -18.06 1.34 11.18
CA GLY A 265 -17.78 0.64 12.42
C GLY A 265 -17.77 -0.88 12.22
N VAL A 266 -16.85 -1.56 12.92
CA VAL A 266 -16.66 -3.03 12.86
C VAL A 266 -17.83 -3.86 13.38
N HIS A 267 -18.84 -3.21 13.97
CA HIS A 267 -20.08 -3.86 14.41
C HIS A 267 -21.15 -3.87 13.30
N THR A 268 -20.90 -3.16 12.19
CA THR A 268 -21.72 -3.15 10.99
C THR A 268 -21.08 -4.02 9.91
N GLU A 269 -21.79 -4.30 8.81
CA GLU A 269 -21.20 -4.97 7.63
C GLU A 269 -20.39 -4.01 6.75
N LYS A 270 -20.41 -2.71 7.04
CA LYS A 270 -19.79 -1.67 6.21
C LYS A 270 -18.40 -1.30 6.73
N HIS A 271 -17.43 -2.18 6.52
CA HIS A 271 -16.03 -1.96 6.89
C HIS A 271 -15.04 -2.68 5.95
N ALA A 272 -13.75 -2.37 6.06
CA ALA A 272 -12.64 -3.11 5.43
C ALA A 272 -11.62 -3.62 6.47
N ALA A 273 -12.07 -3.90 7.71
CA ALA A 273 -11.23 -4.37 8.82
C ALA A 273 -10.93 -5.87 8.74
N THR A 274 -10.18 -6.25 7.70
CA THR A 274 -9.92 -7.64 7.28
C THR A 274 -9.23 -8.50 8.34
N LEU A 275 -8.20 -8.01 9.00
CA LEU A 275 -7.48 -8.71 10.07
C LEU A 275 -8.29 -8.74 11.36
N THR A 276 -9.19 -7.78 11.56
CA THR A 276 -10.06 -7.70 12.73
C THR A 276 -11.26 -8.65 12.65
N LYS A 277 -11.86 -8.81 11.46
CA LYS A 277 -13.15 -9.52 11.26
C LYS A 277 -13.12 -10.65 10.24
N GLY A 278 -12.09 -10.70 9.41
CA GLY A 278 -11.97 -11.71 8.37
C GLY A 278 -11.55 -13.07 8.90
N SER A 279 -11.50 -14.01 7.97
CA SER A 279 -11.04 -15.37 8.19
C SER A 279 -10.06 -15.77 7.09
N VAL A 280 -9.34 -16.88 7.29
CA VAL A 280 -8.36 -17.36 6.33
C VAL A 280 -9.09 -17.90 5.09
N GLY A 281 -8.66 -17.48 3.91
CA GLY A 281 -9.17 -17.94 2.64
C GLY A 281 -8.20 -17.68 1.50
N VAL A 282 -8.63 -17.97 0.27
CA VAL A 282 -7.83 -17.75 -0.94
C VAL A 282 -8.54 -16.73 -1.82
N LEU A 283 -7.84 -15.65 -2.14
CA LEU A 283 -8.34 -14.62 -3.07
C LEU A 283 -7.16 -14.03 -3.84
N HIS A 284 -7.38 -13.76 -5.12
CA HIS A 284 -6.40 -13.11 -6.02
C HIS A 284 -5.00 -13.75 -6.00
N GLY A 285 -4.92 -15.08 -5.88
CA GLY A 285 -3.67 -15.83 -6.04
C GLY A 285 -2.89 -16.15 -4.76
N SER A 286 -3.36 -15.73 -3.59
CA SER A 286 -2.70 -16.03 -2.30
C SER A 286 -3.68 -16.47 -1.22
N MET A 287 -3.19 -17.29 -0.29
CA MET A 287 -3.87 -17.57 0.97
C MET A 287 -3.59 -16.44 1.98
N MET A 288 -4.63 -15.86 2.55
CA MET A 288 -4.54 -14.69 3.44
C MET A 288 -5.81 -14.53 4.29
N TYR A 289 -5.80 -13.61 5.26
CA TYR A 289 -7.07 -13.13 5.83
C TYR A 289 -7.86 -12.36 4.78
N LEU A 290 -9.17 -12.61 4.76
CA LEU A 290 -10.12 -11.89 3.92
C LEU A 290 -11.52 -11.86 4.54
N LEU A 291 -12.33 -10.88 4.14
CA LEU A 291 -13.73 -10.76 4.50
C LEU A 291 -14.56 -11.71 3.64
N GLN A 292 -15.15 -12.72 4.27
CA GLN A 292 -16.00 -13.73 3.64
C GLN A 292 -17.09 -14.21 4.59
N ASN A 293 -18.18 -14.69 4.03
CA ASN A 293 -19.25 -15.35 4.79
C ASN A 293 -18.91 -16.83 5.06
N GLU A 294 -19.82 -17.53 5.76
CA GLU A 294 -19.65 -18.95 6.13
C GLU A 294 -19.55 -19.91 4.92
N GLU A 295 -20.03 -19.49 3.75
CA GLU A 295 -19.97 -20.23 2.49
C GLU A 295 -18.69 -19.93 1.68
N GLY A 296 -17.79 -19.10 2.22
CA GLY A 296 -16.56 -18.66 1.54
C GLY A 296 -16.80 -17.64 0.42
N GLN A 297 -17.98 -17.01 0.36
CA GLN A 297 -18.24 -15.92 -0.58
C GLN A 297 -17.63 -14.62 -0.06
N ILE A 298 -16.88 -13.93 -0.92
CA ILE A 298 -16.19 -12.68 -0.59
C ILE A 298 -17.22 -11.59 -0.28
N GLN A 299 -17.10 -10.99 0.90
CA GLN A 299 -17.91 -9.85 1.31
C GLN A 299 -17.38 -8.56 0.68
N GLU A 300 -18.29 -7.64 0.37
CA GLU A 300 -17.90 -6.31 -0.09
C GLU A 300 -17.31 -5.51 1.07
N ALA A 301 -16.12 -4.97 0.85
CA ALA A 301 -15.51 -4.05 1.79
C ALA A 301 -16.21 -2.68 1.71
N HIS A 302 -16.01 -1.86 2.74
CA HIS A 302 -16.44 -0.47 2.71
C HIS A 302 -15.47 0.43 3.49
N SER A 303 -15.08 1.54 2.86
CA SER A 303 -14.39 2.65 3.50
C SER A 303 -14.66 3.95 2.74
N ILE A 304 -14.63 5.09 3.43
CA ILE A 304 -14.54 6.39 2.75
C ILE A 304 -13.25 6.53 1.91
N SER A 305 -12.23 5.76 2.24
CA SER A 305 -10.93 5.76 1.57
C SER A 305 -10.83 4.61 0.57
N ALA A 306 -10.96 4.92 -0.73
CA ALA A 306 -10.90 3.92 -1.80
C ALA A 306 -9.61 3.07 -1.79
N GLY A 307 -8.47 3.58 -1.31
CA GLY A 307 -7.23 2.79 -1.20
C GLY A 307 -7.20 1.77 -0.06
N LEU A 308 -8.14 1.84 0.89
CA LEU A 308 -8.32 0.87 1.98
C LEU A 308 -9.55 -0.02 1.76
N ASP A 309 -10.36 0.27 0.74
CA ASP A 309 -11.61 -0.44 0.42
C ASP A 309 -11.33 -1.75 -0.31
N TYR A 310 -10.74 -2.71 0.41
CA TYR A 310 -10.34 -4.00 -0.13
C TYR A 310 -10.60 -5.12 0.90
N PRO A 311 -11.21 -6.25 0.50
CA PRO A 311 -11.62 -7.29 1.44
C PRO A 311 -10.50 -8.25 1.85
N GLY A 312 -9.29 -8.15 1.30
CA GLY A 312 -8.16 -9.01 1.64
C GLY A 312 -7.00 -8.23 2.27
N VAL A 313 -5.93 -8.91 2.65
CA VAL A 313 -4.72 -8.27 3.19
C VAL A 313 -3.49 -9.10 2.85
N GLY A 314 -2.32 -8.48 2.68
CA GLY A 314 -1.10 -9.20 2.32
C GLY A 314 -0.80 -10.43 3.20
N PRO A 315 -0.31 -11.54 2.63
CA PRO A 315 -0.07 -12.78 3.37
C PRO A 315 0.96 -12.61 4.48
N GLU A 316 1.94 -11.74 4.29
CA GLU A 316 2.94 -11.43 5.31
C GLU A 316 2.33 -10.66 6.50
N HIS A 317 1.36 -9.77 6.26
CA HIS A 317 0.60 -9.16 7.36
C HIS A 317 -0.22 -10.20 8.13
N SER A 318 -0.80 -11.17 7.42
CA SER A 318 -1.54 -12.30 8.02
C SER A 318 -0.66 -13.11 8.97
N LEU A 319 0.57 -13.43 8.55
CA LEU A 319 1.59 -14.07 9.40
C LEU A 319 1.94 -13.19 10.61
N LEU A 320 2.27 -11.91 10.37
CA LEU A 320 2.71 -10.99 11.42
C LEU A 320 1.63 -10.76 12.50
N LYS A 321 0.35 -10.86 12.13
CA LYS A 321 -0.77 -10.88 13.08
C LYS A 321 -0.73 -12.11 13.96
N ASP A 322 -0.68 -13.29 13.36
CA ASP A 322 -0.81 -14.55 14.08
C ASP A 322 0.35 -14.82 15.03
N ILE A 323 1.55 -14.36 14.67
CA ILE A 323 2.73 -14.46 15.55
C ILE A 323 2.82 -13.30 16.57
N GLY A 324 1.88 -12.35 16.52
CA GLY A 324 1.81 -11.21 17.45
C GLY A 324 2.89 -10.15 17.27
N ARG A 325 3.60 -10.11 16.15
CA ARG A 325 4.68 -9.14 15.91
C ARG A 325 4.14 -7.74 15.59
N VAL A 326 3.00 -7.67 14.89
CA VAL A 326 2.31 -6.41 14.56
C VAL A 326 0.95 -6.41 15.24
N SER A 327 0.62 -5.29 15.90
CA SER A 327 -0.71 -5.04 16.46
C SER A 327 -1.59 -4.34 15.43
N TYR A 328 -2.73 -4.93 15.09
CA TYR A 328 -3.65 -4.39 14.11
C TYR A 328 -4.86 -3.75 14.80
N HIS A 329 -5.14 -2.51 14.44
CA HIS A 329 -6.24 -1.71 14.94
C HIS A 329 -7.11 -1.24 13.76
N SER A 330 -8.27 -0.67 14.07
CA SER A 330 -9.17 -0.13 13.04
C SER A 330 -9.68 1.26 13.43
N ILE A 331 -9.97 2.07 12.42
CA ILE A 331 -10.39 3.48 12.52
C ILE A 331 -11.61 3.69 11.65
N THR A 332 -12.65 4.36 12.17
CA THR A 332 -13.88 4.63 11.38
C THR A 332 -13.68 5.77 10.39
N ASP A 333 -14.62 5.89 9.45
CA ASP A 333 -14.61 7.00 8.49
C ASP A 333 -14.59 8.37 9.20
N GLU A 334 -15.38 8.52 10.26
CA GLU A 334 -15.49 9.76 11.04
C GLU A 334 -14.16 10.10 11.72
N GLU A 335 -13.52 9.11 12.35
CA GLU A 335 -12.22 9.28 13.00
C GLU A 335 -11.10 9.63 12.00
N ALA A 336 -11.12 9.01 10.82
CA ALA A 336 -10.17 9.34 9.75
C ALA A 336 -10.37 10.77 9.23
N LEU A 337 -11.62 11.23 9.09
CA LEU A 337 -11.93 12.60 8.67
C LEU A 337 -11.55 13.64 9.71
N GLU A 338 -11.75 13.36 11.00
CA GLU A 338 -11.28 14.23 12.08
C GLU A 338 -9.76 14.35 12.07
N ALA A 339 -9.05 13.24 11.89
CA ALA A 339 -7.59 13.23 11.78
C ALA A 339 -7.07 13.97 10.54
N PHE A 340 -7.74 13.81 9.39
CA PHE A 340 -7.47 14.58 8.17
C PHE A 340 -7.53 16.09 8.46
N GLN A 341 -8.62 16.54 9.07
CA GLN A 341 -8.83 17.95 9.40
C GLN A 341 -7.82 18.45 10.42
N LEU A 342 -7.51 17.64 11.44
CA LEU A 342 -6.57 18.02 12.49
C LEU A 342 -5.16 18.20 11.91
N LEU A 343 -4.65 17.24 11.14
CA LEU A 343 -3.32 17.34 10.55
C LEU A 343 -3.22 18.53 9.61
N THR A 344 -4.26 18.77 8.81
CA THR A 344 -4.35 19.93 7.92
C THR A 344 -4.27 21.25 8.71
N LYS A 345 -5.05 21.38 9.78
CA LYS A 345 -5.10 22.62 10.59
C LYS A 345 -3.86 22.82 11.46
N LYS A 346 -3.24 21.75 11.97
CA LYS A 346 -2.11 21.82 12.91
C LYS A 346 -0.76 21.91 12.22
N GLU A 347 -0.58 21.21 11.11
CA GLU A 347 0.72 21.11 10.43
C GLU A 347 0.70 21.65 8.99
N GLY A 348 -0.45 22.08 8.46
CA GLY A 348 -0.53 22.56 7.09
C GLY A 348 -0.29 21.47 6.04
N ILE A 349 -0.49 20.20 6.42
CA ILE A 349 -0.30 19.04 5.55
C ILE A 349 -1.67 18.44 5.28
N ILE A 350 -2.04 18.31 4.00
CA ILE A 350 -3.29 17.68 3.56
C ILE A 350 -2.99 16.19 3.26
N PRO A 351 -3.26 15.26 4.20
CA PRO A 351 -2.95 13.85 4.00
C PRO A 351 -3.96 13.17 3.09
N ALA A 352 -3.58 12.05 2.48
CA ALA A 352 -4.56 11.15 1.87
C ALA A 352 -5.50 10.59 2.96
N LEU A 353 -6.75 10.27 2.59
CA LEU A 353 -7.69 9.64 3.53
C LEU A 353 -7.16 8.30 4.06
N GLU A 354 -6.41 7.56 3.25
CA GLU A 354 -5.71 6.34 3.67
C GLU A 354 -4.77 6.64 4.83
N SER A 355 -3.86 7.60 4.66
CA SER A 355 -2.88 8.00 5.67
C SER A 355 -3.53 8.58 6.92
N SER A 356 -4.69 9.21 6.76
CA SER A 356 -5.46 9.78 7.87
C SER A 356 -5.93 8.73 8.87
N HIS A 357 -6.11 7.47 8.45
CA HIS A 357 -6.39 6.36 9.38
C HIS A 357 -5.19 6.12 10.32
N ALA A 358 -3.97 6.10 9.78
CA ALA A 358 -2.77 5.96 10.60
C ALA A 358 -2.61 7.15 11.57
N VAL A 359 -2.91 8.37 11.11
CA VAL A 359 -2.90 9.57 11.95
C VAL A 359 -3.95 9.46 13.06
N ALA A 360 -5.19 9.06 12.76
CA ALA A 360 -6.26 8.92 13.74
C ALA A 360 -5.89 7.95 14.87
N TYR A 361 -5.29 6.81 14.54
CA TYR A 361 -4.81 5.87 15.55
C TYR A 361 -3.65 6.46 16.36
N ALA A 362 -2.69 7.13 15.72
CA ALA A 362 -1.59 7.79 16.40
C ALA A 362 -2.06 8.88 17.39
N LEU A 363 -3.14 9.59 17.09
CA LEU A 363 -3.75 10.57 18.00
C LEU A 363 -4.33 9.93 19.26
N LYS A 364 -4.77 8.66 19.19
CA LYS A 364 -5.22 7.89 20.37
C LYS A 364 -4.04 7.32 21.15
N LEU A 365 -2.98 6.92 20.45
CA LEU A 365 -1.80 6.26 21.04
C LEU A 365 -0.85 7.25 21.71
N ALA A 366 -0.51 8.36 21.04
CA ALA A 366 0.51 9.30 21.50
C ALA A 366 0.28 9.84 22.93
N PRO A 367 -0.96 10.17 23.37
CA PRO A 367 -1.21 10.63 24.74
C PRO A 367 -0.96 9.57 25.82
N GLN A 368 -0.91 8.28 25.46
CA GLN A 368 -0.66 7.16 26.36
C GLN A 368 0.84 6.83 26.48
N MET A 369 1.66 7.41 25.61
CA MET A 369 3.11 7.26 25.59
C MET A 369 3.80 8.38 26.38
N LYS A 370 5.05 8.17 26.77
CA LYS A 370 5.85 9.19 27.48
C LYS A 370 6.36 10.26 26.51
N LYS A 371 6.66 11.44 27.05
CA LYS A 371 7.08 12.61 26.28
C LYS A 371 8.45 12.48 25.60
N ASP A 372 9.28 11.54 26.07
CA ASP A 372 10.60 11.21 25.52
C ASP A 372 10.58 10.01 24.57
N GLU A 373 9.42 9.37 24.41
CA GLU A 373 9.17 8.31 23.43
C GLU A 373 8.75 8.93 22.09
N GLY A 374 9.12 8.29 20.99
CA GLY A 374 8.81 8.72 19.64
C GLY A 374 7.88 7.77 18.91
N LEU A 375 7.00 8.37 18.11
CA LEU A 375 5.98 7.71 17.31
C LEU A 375 6.12 8.16 15.86
N VAL A 376 6.48 7.25 14.96
CA VAL A 376 6.57 7.54 13.52
C VAL A 376 5.30 7.10 12.81
N ILE A 377 4.71 7.98 12.01
CA ILE A 377 3.55 7.70 11.18
C ILE A 377 3.98 7.67 9.71
N CYS A 378 3.68 6.58 9.01
CA CYS A 378 3.85 6.51 7.56
C CYS A 378 2.76 7.35 6.86
N LEU A 379 3.11 8.55 6.41
CA LEU A 379 2.20 9.42 5.66
C LEU A 379 2.19 9.00 4.18
N SER A 380 1.50 7.91 3.92
CA SER A 380 1.58 7.11 2.69
C SER A 380 1.21 7.82 1.38
N GLY A 381 0.54 8.98 1.43
CA GLY A 381 0.25 9.81 0.27
C GLY A 381 -0.39 11.16 0.62
N ARG A 382 -0.46 12.05 -0.38
CA ARG A 382 -1.11 13.38 -0.28
C ARG A 382 -2.59 13.34 -0.64
N GLY A 383 -3.37 14.22 -0.01
CA GLY A 383 -4.82 14.25 -0.08
C GLY A 383 -5.45 15.04 -1.22
N ASP A 384 -4.68 15.52 -2.20
CA ASP A 384 -5.23 16.29 -3.33
C ASP A 384 -6.39 15.57 -4.03
N LYS A 385 -6.28 14.24 -4.15
CA LYS A 385 -7.33 13.39 -4.76
C LYS A 385 -8.61 13.30 -3.93
N ASP A 386 -8.53 13.57 -2.63
CA ASP A 386 -9.63 13.35 -1.69
C ASP A 386 -10.42 14.63 -1.40
N VAL A 387 -9.88 15.80 -1.78
CA VAL A 387 -10.46 17.12 -1.45
C VAL A 387 -11.93 17.24 -1.86
N GLU A 388 -12.32 16.75 -3.03
CA GLU A 388 -13.71 16.85 -3.49
C GLU A 388 -14.66 15.88 -2.78
N SER A 389 -14.18 14.69 -2.40
CA SER A 389 -14.95 13.77 -1.56
C SER A 389 -15.13 14.32 -0.15
N ILE A 390 -14.08 14.92 0.41
CA ILE A 390 -14.11 15.53 1.74
C ILE A 390 -15.00 16.77 1.74
N LYS A 391 -14.92 17.63 0.73
CA LYS A 391 -15.80 18.79 0.60
C LYS A 391 -17.27 18.39 0.62
N ARG A 392 -17.65 17.39 -0.19
CA ARG A 392 -19.03 16.88 -0.21
C ARG A 392 -19.46 16.35 1.16
N TYR A 393 -18.62 15.56 1.81
CA TYR A 393 -18.90 15.06 3.15
C TYR A 393 -19.11 16.20 4.16
N MET A 394 -18.27 17.23 4.11
CA MET A 394 -18.37 18.39 5.00
C MET A 394 -19.58 19.31 4.71
N GLU A 395 -20.20 19.20 3.53
CA GLU A 395 -21.40 19.96 3.17
C GLU A 395 -22.70 19.18 3.49
N GLU A 396 -22.62 17.86 3.65
CA GLU A 396 -23.76 16.98 3.99
C GLU A 396 -23.98 16.82 5.51
N VAL A 397 -22.97 17.16 6.32
CA VAL A 397 -23.02 17.19 7.80
C VAL A 397 -23.21 18.62 8.28
#